data_AF-A0A094KU24-F1
#
_entry.id   AF-A0A094KU24-F1
#
_cell.length_a   1.000
_cell.length_b   1.000
_cell.length_c   1.000
_cell.angle_alpha   90.00
_cell.angle_beta   90.00
_cell.angle_gamma   90.00
#
_symmetry.space_group_name_H-M   'P 1'
#
loop_
_entity.id
_entity.type
_entity.pdbx_description
1 polymer ?
#
loop_
_entity_poly.entity_id
_entity_poly.type
_entity_poly.pdbx_seq_one_letter_code
_entity_poly.pdbx_strand_id
1 'polypeptide(L)' 'DIRNKFFSVQVVRHWNRLPKEAVDAPSLEVFKARLDETLRNLV' A
#
# COMPACT_ATOMS: atom_id res chain seq x y z
N ASP A 1 13.83 -1.80 13.00
CA ASP A 1 13.57 -2.95 12.10
C ASP A 1 12.24 -3.66 12.38
N ILE A 2 11.95 -4.09 13.62
CA ILE A 2 10.75 -4.88 13.98
C ILE A 2 9.41 -4.16 13.68
N ARG A 3 9.33 -2.85 13.96
CA ARG A 3 8.10 -2.04 13.75
C ARG A 3 7.70 -1.88 12.28
N ASN A 4 8.68 -1.82 11.37
CA ASN A 4 8.42 -1.70 9.92
C ASN A 4 7.92 -3.01 9.32
N LYS A 5 8.53 -4.15 9.69
CA LYS A 5 8.08 -5.46 9.21
C LYS A 5 6.65 -5.79 9.66
N PHE A 6 6.29 -5.43 10.89
CA PHE A 6 4.93 -5.63 11.38
C PHE A 6 3.91 -4.78 10.61
N PHE A 7 4.26 -3.52 10.32
CA PHE A 7 3.41 -2.63 9.52
C PHE A 7 3.17 -3.19 8.10
N SER A 8 4.22 -3.64 7.41
CA SER A 8 4.07 -4.22 6.07
C SER A 8 3.21 -5.48 6.06
N VAL A 9 3.40 -6.39 7.03
CA VAL A 9 2.63 -7.64 7.10
C VAL A 9 1.15 -7.38 7.45
N GLN A 10 0.89 -6.43 8.36
CA GLN A 10 -0.48 -6.05 8.72
C GLN A 10 -1.19 -5.36 7.56
N VAL A 11 -0.53 -4.42 6.88
CA VAL A 11 -1.09 -3.72 5.70
C VAL A 11 -1.42 -4.71 4.59
N VAL A 12 -0.54 -5.66 4.29
CA VAL A 12 -0.78 -6.69 3.27
C VAL A 12 -1.93 -7.62 3.67
N ARG A 13 -2.01 -8.06 4.92
CA ARG A 13 -3.15 -8.88 5.39
C ARG A 13 -4.46 -8.12 5.39
N HIS A 14 -4.42 -6.83 5.71
CA HIS A 14 -5.61 -5.98 5.73
C HIS A 14 -6.09 -5.68 4.31
N TRP A 15 -5.17 -5.44 3.37
CA TRP A 15 -5.48 -5.31 1.93
C TRP A 15 -6.14 -6.55 1.34
N ASN A 16 -5.70 -7.76 1.72
CA ASN A 16 -6.34 -9.01 1.28
C ASN A 16 -7.77 -9.20 1.84
N ARG A 17 -8.15 -8.43 2.89
CA ARG A 17 -9.47 -8.46 3.51
C ARG A 17 -10.38 -7.30 3.11
N LEU A 18 -9.84 -6.29 2.43
CA LEU A 18 -10.64 -5.15 1.98
C LEU A 18 -11.42 -5.52 0.70
N PRO A 19 -12.70 -5.14 0.60
CA PRO A 19 -13.46 -5.34 -0.63
C PRO A 19 -12.78 -4.59 -1.78
N LYS A 20 -12.75 -5.20 -2.97
CA LYS A 20 -12.13 -4.63 -4.19
C LYS A 20 -12.53 -3.17 -4.44
N GLU A 21 -13.76 -2.79 -4.11
CA GLU A 21 -14.28 -1.42 -4.24
C GLU A 21 -13.58 -0.40 -3.31
N ALA A 22 -13.18 -0.82 -2.10
CA ALA A 22 -12.33 -0.01 -1.22
C ALA A 22 -10.86 0.02 -1.68
N VAL A 23 -10.46 -0.94 -2.53
CA VAL A 23 -9.12 -1.03 -3.13
C VAL A 23 -9.02 -0.25 -4.44
N ASP A 24 -10.14 -0.06 -5.14
CA ASP A 24 -10.29 0.70 -6.41
C ASP A 24 -10.76 2.14 -6.18
N ALA A 25 -10.82 2.61 -4.93
CA ALA A 25 -11.15 3.99 -4.65
C ALA A 25 -10.11 4.93 -5.31
N PRO A 26 -10.53 6.06 -5.91
CA PRO A 26 -9.62 7.01 -6.57
C PRO A 26 -8.46 7.47 -5.67
N SER A 27 -8.70 7.54 -4.35
CA SER A 27 -7.68 7.90 -3.36
C SER A 27 -6.59 6.84 -3.20
N LEU A 28 -6.89 5.56 -3.40
CA LEU A 28 -5.94 4.46 -3.24
C LEU A 28 -5.11 4.23 -4.50
N GLU A 29 -5.68 4.44 -5.69
CA GLU A 29 -4.90 4.51 -6.95
C GLU A 29 -3.89 5.65 -6.91
N VAL A 30 -4.31 6.85 -6.47
CA VAL A 30 -3.41 7.99 -6.30
C VAL A 30 -2.34 7.70 -5.26
N PHE A 31 -2.68 6.99 -4.17
CA PHE A 31 -1.71 6.59 -3.16
C PHE A 31 -0.69 5.56 -3.70
N LYS A 32 -1.13 4.58 -4.49
CA LYS A 32 -0.24 3.62 -5.18
C LYS A 32 0.67 4.32 -6.18
N ALA A 33 0.14 5.22 -7.00
CA ALA A 33 0.92 5.99 -7.98
C ALA A 33 2.04 6.80 -7.31
N ARG A 34 1.76 7.43 -6.17
CA ARG A 34 2.77 8.17 -5.38
C ARG A 34 3.82 7.24 -4.74
N LEU A 35 3.43 6.04 -4.32
CA LEU A 35 4.37 5.04 -3.81
C LEU A 35 5.27 4.49 -4.91
N ASP A 36 4.71 4.14 -6.07
CA ASP A 36 5.46 3.69 -7.24
C ASP A 36 6.45 4.76 -7.71
N GLU A 37 6.02 6.02 -7.75
CA GLU A 37 6.91 7.15 -8.06
C GLU A 37 8.05 7.28 -7.05
N THR A 38 7.76 7.17 -5.75
CA THR A 38 8.79 7.24 -4.69
C THR A 38 9.77 6.07 -4.79
N LEU A 39 9.30 4.86 -5.08
CA LEU A 39 10.13 3.67 -5.26
C LEU A 39 11.02 3.78 -6.52
N ARG A 40 10.50 4.37 -7.59
CA ARG A 40 11.24 4.61 -8.84
C ARG A 40 12.35 5.65 -8.68
N ASN A 41 12.14 6.64 -7.80
CA ASN A 41 13.13 7.66 -7.45
C ASN A 41 14.17 7.19 -6.42
N LEU A 42 13.98 6.01 -5.81
CA LEU A 42 14.93 5.41 -4.87
C LEU A 42 15.95 4.47 -5.55
N VAL A 43 15.74 4.17 -6.84
CA VAL A 43 16.69 3.44 -7.73
C VAL A 43 17.64 4.43 -8.39
#